data_AF-A0A972C8V0-F1
#
_entry.id   AF-A0A972C8V0-F1
#
_cell.length_a   1.000
_cell.length_b   1.000
_cell.length_c   1.000
_cell.angle_alpha   90.00
_cell.angle_beta   90.00
_cell.angle_gamma   90.00
#
_symmetry.space_group_name_H-M   'P 1'
#
loop_
_entity.id
_entity.type
_entity.pdbx_description
1 polymer ?
#
loop_
_entity_poly.entity_id
_entity_poly.type
_entity_poly.pdbx_seq_one_letter_code
_entity_poly.pdbx_strand_id
1 'polypeptide(L)'
;MSWRFLIISLLIFAGLATWGGIQAGEWLIAHTPTTANIPNVTEADPPPLVDLAGRPVMRQPQQPLISGAQGVPEKVANVNWEIDAEQKSDILTASSAASLGVTIGTASGRIDAAPIQTRPINPPVATGNTGGYAWEPAFHRAVAQCRTLGFFERPTCLGRVREQYCGPNNAWGKVKDCPER
;
A
#
# COMPACT_ATOMS: atom_id res chain seq x y z
N MET A 1 59.06 39.16 3.81
CA MET A 1 57.69 38.94 3.26
C MET A 1 56.75 38.72 4.42
N SER A 2 55.62 39.44 4.45
CA SER A 2 54.81 39.62 5.67
C SER A 2 53.93 38.38 5.95
N TRP A 3 54.24 37.68 7.04
CA TRP A 3 53.45 36.56 7.61
C TRP A 3 51.97 36.92 7.80
N ARG A 4 51.67 38.20 8.05
CA ARG A 4 50.29 38.70 8.21
C ARG A 4 49.48 38.59 6.92
N PHE A 5 50.09 38.84 5.75
CA PHE A 5 49.40 38.65 4.48
C PHE A 5 49.11 37.18 4.18
N LEU A 6 49.98 36.26 4.64
CA LEU A 6 49.72 34.83 4.51
C LEU A 6 48.52 34.40 5.37
N ILE A 7 48.43 34.85 6.62
CA ILE A 7 47.29 34.53 7.48
C ILE A 7 45.98 35.09 6.91
N ILE A 8 45.98 36.35 6.46
CA ILE A 8 44.76 36.99 5.93
C ILE A 8 44.29 36.28 4.65
N SER A 9 45.21 35.96 3.73
CA SER A 9 44.89 35.18 2.53
C SER A 9 44.28 33.81 2.88
N LEU A 10 44.90 33.08 3.81
CA LEU A 10 44.42 31.77 4.23
C LEU A 10 43.02 31.83 4.85
N LEU A 11 42.73 32.83 5.68
CA LEU A 11 41.40 33.00 6.26
C LEU A 11 40.33 33.34 5.21
N ILE A 12 40.67 34.14 4.20
CA ILE A 12 39.75 34.47 3.10
C ILE A 12 39.43 33.21 2.29
N PHE A 13 40.45 32.43 1.91
CA PHE A 13 40.23 31.19 1.17
C PHE A 13 39.46 30.15 1.99
N ALA A 14 39.76 30.01 3.29
CA ALA A 14 39.02 29.13 4.18
C ALA A 14 37.55 29.56 4.34
N GLY A 15 37.29 30.86 4.46
CA GLY A 15 35.93 31.41 4.50
C GLY A 15 35.15 31.13 3.22
N LEU A 16 35.76 31.35 2.05
CA LEU A 16 35.12 31.07 0.76
C LEU A 16 34.87 29.56 0.55
N ALA A 17 35.82 28.70 0.95
CA ALA A 17 35.68 27.25 0.83
C ALA A 17 34.56 26.69 1.72
N THR A 18 34.47 27.15 2.97
CA THR A 18 33.40 26.74 3.90
C THR A 18 32.03 27.20 3.45
N TRP A 19 31.92 28.44 2.95
CA TRP A 19 30.67 28.97 2.40
C TRP A 19 30.20 28.16 1.18
N GLY A 20 31.12 27.91 0.23
CA GLY A 20 30.82 27.13 -0.97
C GLY A 20 30.43 25.69 -0.65
N GLY A 21 31.11 25.08 0.33
CA GLY A 21 30.82 23.71 0.77
C GLY A 21 29.40 23.56 1.34
N ILE A 22 28.94 24.53 2.15
CA ILE A 22 27.59 24.48 2.74
C ILE A 22 26.52 24.61 1.65
N GLN A 23 26.66 25.55 0.71
CA GLN A 23 25.68 25.69 -0.38
C GLN A 23 25.68 24.47 -1.32
N ALA A 24 26.85 23.92 -1.63
CA ALA A 24 26.93 22.70 -2.44
C ALA A 24 26.27 21.52 -1.73
N GLY A 25 26.45 21.38 -0.41
CA GLY A 25 25.81 20.36 0.39
C GLY A 25 24.27 20.43 0.33
N GLU A 26 23.71 21.62 0.56
CA GLU A 26 22.25 21.84 0.45
C GLU A 26 21.73 21.57 -0.96
N TRP A 27 22.49 21.97 -1.99
CA TRP A 27 22.13 21.68 -3.38
C TRP A 27 22.11 20.18 -3.67
N LEU A 28 23.10 19.44 -3.20
CA LEU A 28 23.16 17.98 -3.35
C LEU A 28 21.98 17.32 -2.65
N ILE A 29 21.64 17.74 -1.44
CA ILE A 29 20.47 17.23 -0.69
C ILE A 29 19.19 17.47 -1.48
N ALA A 30 19.00 18.69 -2.01
CA ALA A 30 17.85 19.05 -2.82
C ALA A 30 17.75 18.28 -4.15
N HIS A 31 18.87 17.79 -4.68
CA HIS A 31 18.92 17.01 -5.93
C HIS A 31 19.16 15.51 -5.71
N THR A 32 19.09 15.02 -4.47
CA THR A 32 19.16 13.58 -4.23
C THR A 32 17.91 12.87 -4.75
N PRO A 33 18.04 11.67 -5.37
CA PRO A 33 16.90 10.85 -5.72
C PRO A 33 16.23 10.32 -4.44
N THR A 34 14.93 10.57 -4.31
CA THR A 34 14.08 10.26 -3.15
C THR A 34 13.68 8.78 -3.05
N THR A 35 14.00 7.96 -4.05
CA THR A 35 13.73 6.52 -4.06
C THR A 35 14.96 5.75 -4.50
N ALA A 36 15.24 4.62 -3.84
CA ALA A 36 16.22 3.67 -4.31
C ALA A 36 15.77 3.14 -5.69
N ASN A 37 16.71 2.95 -6.63
CA ASN A 37 16.46 2.36 -7.94
C ASN A 37 16.12 0.87 -7.81
N ILE A 38 14.95 0.59 -7.23
CA ILE A 38 14.36 -0.73 -7.14
C ILE A 38 13.43 -0.83 -8.36
N PRO A 39 13.55 -1.89 -9.19
CA PRO A 39 12.61 -2.07 -10.28
C PRO A 39 11.18 -2.12 -9.74
N ASN A 40 10.29 -1.36 -10.37
CA ASN A 40 8.84 -1.38 -10.14
C ASN A 40 8.29 -0.61 -8.91
N VAL A 41 9.09 0.22 -8.23
CA VAL A 41 8.58 1.21 -7.27
C VAL A 41 8.72 2.62 -7.86
N THR A 42 7.70 3.46 -7.69
CA THR A 42 7.72 4.87 -8.12
C THR A 42 7.44 5.75 -6.91
N GLU A 43 7.86 7.02 -6.96
CA GLU A 43 7.57 8.04 -5.94
C GLU A 43 6.08 8.10 -5.53
N ALA A 44 5.18 7.80 -6.47
CA ALA A 44 3.72 7.81 -6.25
C ALA A 44 3.18 6.55 -5.53
N ASP A 45 4.01 5.54 -5.26
CA ASP A 45 3.56 4.34 -4.57
C ASP A 45 3.42 4.64 -3.06
N PRO A 46 2.32 4.22 -2.41
CA PRO A 46 2.08 4.57 -1.02
C PRO A 46 3.18 3.96 -0.14
N PRO A 47 3.70 4.72 0.85
CA PRO A 47 4.72 4.21 1.75
C PRO A 47 4.20 2.96 2.48
N PRO A 48 5.08 1.99 2.79
CA PRO A 48 4.67 0.76 3.47
C PRO A 48 3.97 1.11 4.78
N LEU A 49 2.88 0.40 5.06
CA LEU A 49 2.15 0.54 6.33
C LEU A 49 3.11 0.21 7.47
N VAL A 50 3.18 1.06 8.48
CA VAL A 50 4.06 0.87 9.65
C VAL A 50 3.23 0.57 10.90
N ASP A 51 3.80 -0.22 11.82
CA ASP A 51 3.24 -0.45 13.15
C ASP A 51 3.45 0.79 14.05
N LEU A 52 2.89 0.79 15.26
CA LEU A 52 3.10 1.88 16.23
C LEU A 52 4.58 2.05 16.66
N ALA A 53 5.43 1.04 16.41
CA ALA A 53 6.86 1.07 16.68
C ALA A 53 7.69 1.50 15.46
N GLY A 54 7.05 1.93 14.36
CA GLY A 54 7.71 2.37 13.13
C GLY A 54 8.29 1.24 12.26
N ARG A 55 7.95 -0.02 12.54
CA ARG A 55 8.39 -1.17 11.74
C ARG A 55 7.43 -1.40 10.57
N PRO A 56 7.93 -1.71 9.37
CA PRO A 56 7.09 -1.98 8.21
C PRO A 56 6.26 -3.26 8.44
N VAL A 57 4.93 -3.12 8.34
CA VAL A 57 3.97 -4.22 8.39
C VAL A 57 3.88 -4.83 7.00
N MET A 58 4.70 -5.84 6.76
CA MET A 58 4.56 -6.69 5.58
C MET A 58 3.38 -7.64 5.82
N ARG A 59 2.33 -7.56 4.99
CA ARG A 59 1.29 -8.61 4.98
C ARG A 59 1.93 -9.87 4.40
N GLN A 60 2.49 -10.70 5.27
CA GLN A 60 3.04 -11.98 4.84
C GLN A 60 1.89 -12.85 4.31
N PRO A 61 1.99 -13.39 3.08
CA PRO A 61 0.98 -14.31 2.59
C PRO A 61 0.89 -15.50 3.53
N GLN A 62 -0.31 -16.07 3.66
CA GLN A 62 -0.51 -17.25 4.48
C GLN A 62 0.46 -18.34 4.03
N GLN A 63 1.23 -18.89 4.96
CA GLN A 63 2.19 -19.92 4.63
C GLN A 63 1.43 -21.14 4.09
N PRO A 64 1.86 -21.69 2.94
CA PRO A 64 1.27 -22.93 2.46
C PRO A 64 1.58 -24.05 3.45
N LEU A 65 0.68 -25.02 3.57
CA LEU A 65 1.01 -26.27 4.26
C LEU A 65 2.12 -27.00 3.50
N ILE A 66 2.73 -28.01 4.14
CA ILE A 66 3.71 -28.89 3.49
C ILE A 66 3.15 -29.58 2.23
N SER A 67 1.81 -29.65 2.10
CA SER A 67 1.10 -30.14 0.93
C SER A 67 0.96 -29.12 -0.21
N GLY A 68 1.40 -27.87 -0.02
CA GLY A 68 1.23 -26.77 -1.00
C GLY A 68 -0.17 -26.13 -1.01
N ALA A 69 -1.13 -26.70 -0.27
CA ALA A 69 -2.47 -26.15 -0.16
C ALA A 69 -2.54 -24.97 0.82
N GLN A 70 -3.41 -24.01 0.53
CA GLN A 70 -3.67 -22.84 1.36
C GLN A 70 -4.71 -23.14 2.43
N GLY A 71 -4.42 -23.94 3.47
CA GLY A 71 -5.27 -24.06 4.68
C GLY A 71 -6.74 -24.54 4.51
N VAL A 72 -7.22 -24.64 3.29
CA VAL A 72 -8.59 -24.96 2.90
C VAL A 72 -8.62 -26.46 2.65
N PRO A 73 -9.56 -27.19 3.27
CA PRO A 73 -9.71 -28.61 3.01
C PRO A 73 -10.02 -28.81 1.52
N GLU A 74 -9.24 -29.66 0.86
CA GLU A 74 -9.42 -29.98 -0.57
C GLU A 74 -10.81 -30.54 -0.88
N LYS A 75 -11.44 -31.16 0.12
CA LYS A 75 -12.81 -31.64 0.04
C LYS A 75 -13.62 -31.02 1.17
N VAL A 76 -14.58 -30.18 0.81
CA VAL A 76 -15.65 -29.75 1.73
C VAL A 76 -16.35 -31.03 2.20
N ALA A 77 -16.39 -31.25 3.52
CA ALA A 77 -17.10 -32.40 4.07
C ALA A 77 -18.56 -32.34 3.59
N ASN A 78 -19.07 -33.45 3.04
CA ASN A 78 -20.47 -33.54 2.68
C ASN A 78 -21.28 -33.60 3.98
N VAL A 79 -21.74 -32.43 4.43
CA VAL A 79 -22.65 -32.32 5.57
C VAL A 79 -24.05 -32.59 5.02
N ASN A 80 -24.66 -33.69 5.46
CA ASN A 80 -26.06 -33.93 5.19
C ASN A 80 -26.88 -32.87 5.96
N TRP A 81 -27.42 -31.90 5.23
CA TRP A 81 -28.27 -30.83 5.76
C TRP A 81 -29.73 -31.27 5.93
N GLU A 82 -30.01 -32.57 5.76
CA GLU A 82 -31.32 -33.14 6.08
C GLU A 82 -31.54 -33.17 7.59
N ILE A 83 -32.58 -32.45 8.01
CA ILE A 83 -33.06 -32.46 9.38
C ILE A 83 -33.79 -33.79 9.60
N ASP A 84 -33.33 -34.57 10.57
CA ASP A 84 -33.99 -35.82 10.94
C ASP A 84 -35.47 -35.57 11.26
N ALA A 85 -36.36 -36.32 10.62
CA ALA A 85 -37.80 -36.13 10.71
C ALA A 85 -38.30 -36.29 12.15
N GLU A 86 -37.61 -37.10 12.95
CA GLU A 86 -37.93 -37.35 14.37
C GLU A 86 -37.62 -36.14 15.25
N GLN A 87 -36.62 -35.32 14.87
CA GLN A 87 -36.19 -34.16 15.66
C GLN A 87 -36.73 -32.83 15.11
N LYS A 88 -37.46 -32.87 13.99
CA LYS A 88 -37.98 -31.69 13.32
C LYS A 88 -38.85 -30.81 14.22
N SER A 89 -39.73 -31.40 15.03
CA SER A 89 -40.58 -30.63 15.96
C SER A 89 -39.76 -29.91 17.02
N ASP A 90 -38.79 -30.61 17.62
CA ASP A 90 -37.98 -30.09 18.72
C ASP A 90 -37.03 -28.98 18.22
N ILE A 91 -36.51 -29.12 17.00
CA ILE A 91 -35.65 -28.12 16.35
C ILE A 91 -36.44 -26.87 15.98
N LEU A 92 -37.68 -26.99 15.47
CA LEU A 92 -38.53 -25.82 15.18
C LEU A 92 -38.93 -25.07 16.46
N THR A 93 -39.15 -25.79 17.55
CA THR A 93 -39.41 -25.18 18.87
C THR A 93 -38.16 -24.53 19.46
N ALA A 94 -36.99 -25.15 19.32
CA ALA A 94 -35.72 -24.57 19.80
C ALA A 94 -35.28 -23.34 18.99
N SER A 95 -35.50 -23.34 17.67
CA SER A 95 -35.14 -22.21 16.79
C SER A 95 -36.05 -20.99 16.90
N SER A 96 -37.26 -21.15 17.45
CA SER A 96 -38.14 -20.03 17.81
C SER A 96 -37.86 -19.47 19.21
N ALA A 97 -37.19 -20.23 20.08
CA ALA A 97 -36.77 -19.80 21.42
C ALA A 97 -35.30 -19.32 21.50
N ALA A 98 -34.46 -19.67 20.52
CA ALA A 98 -33.05 -19.32 20.52
C ALA A 98 -32.79 -18.00 19.79
N SER A 99 -32.67 -16.90 20.54
CA SER A 99 -31.74 -15.83 20.15
C SER A 99 -30.34 -16.45 20.14
N LEU A 100 -29.88 -16.92 18.98
CA LEU A 100 -28.58 -17.57 18.79
C LEU A 100 -27.46 -16.56 19.07
N GLY A 101 -27.02 -16.49 20.33
CA GLY A 101 -25.67 -16.10 20.67
C GLY A 101 -24.72 -17.15 20.09
N VAL A 102 -24.06 -16.80 18.99
CA VAL A 102 -23.02 -17.63 18.38
C VAL A 102 -21.93 -17.87 19.41
N THR A 103 -21.84 -19.10 19.94
CA THR A 103 -20.69 -19.52 20.74
C THR A 103 -19.63 -20.03 19.78
N ILE A 104 -18.72 -19.14 19.40
CA ILE A 104 -17.49 -19.49 18.69
C ILE A 104 -16.63 -20.31 19.66
N GLY A 105 -16.23 -21.51 19.27
CA GLY A 105 -15.40 -22.39 20.09
C GLY A 105 -14.10 -21.70 20.54
N THR A 106 -13.76 -21.87 21.81
CA THR A 106 -12.53 -21.36 22.43
C THR A 106 -11.31 -22.08 21.85
N ALA A 107 -10.69 -21.49 20.82
CA ALA A 107 -9.25 -21.61 20.69
C ALA A 107 -8.63 -20.93 21.92
N SER A 108 -8.01 -21.71 22.82
CA SER A 108 -7.18 -21.19 23.90
C SER A 108 -5.92 -20.58 23.30
N GLY A 109 -6.08 -19.35 22.80
CA GLY A 109 -5.08 -18.59 22.08
C GLY A 109 -5.71 -17.27 21.72
N ARG A 110 -5.81 -16.38 22.72
CA ARG A 110 -6.30 -15.02 22.55
C ARG A 110 -5.30 -14.27 21.67
N ILE A 111 -5.55 -14.21 20.37
CA ILE A 111 -4.94 -13.18 19.52
C ILE A 111 -5.84 -11.98 19.66
N ASP A 112 -5.49 -11.08 20.60
CA ASP A 112 -5.99 -9.71 20.60
C ASP A 112 -5.41 -8.98 19.37
N ALA A 113 -5.83 -9.37 18.17
CA ALA A 113 -5.58 -8.62 16.95
C ALA A 113 -6.57 -7.44 16.94
N ALA A 114 -6.29 -6.43 17.77
CA ALA A 114 -6.87 -5.13 17.55
C ALA A 114 -6.51 -4.70 16.11
N PRO A 115 -7.46 -4.16 15.32
CA PRO A 115 -7.14 -3.62 14.02
C PRO A 115 -6.03 -2.58 14.19
N ILE A 116 -4.88 -2.81 13.54
CA ILE A 116 -3.78 -1.85 13.55
C ILE A 116 -4.32 -0.55 12.96
N GLN A 117 -4.37 0.50 13.77
CA GLN A 117 -4.77 1.83 13.30
C GLN A 117 -3.66 2.39 12.42
N THR A 118 -3.78 2.17 11.11
CA THR A 118 -2.84 2.68 10.12
C THR A 118 -3.25 4.09 9.72
N ARG A 119 -2.32 5.05 9.82
CA ARG A 119 -2.52 6.42 9.31
C ARG A 119 -1.73 6.60 8.00
N PRO A 120 -2.34 7.10 6.92
CA PRO A 120 -1.61 7.45 5.71
C PRO A 120 -0.64 8.61 6.02
N ILE A 121 0.60 8.50 5.52
CA ILE A 121 1.54 9.63 5.48
C ILE A 121 1.05 10.55 4.37
N ASN A 122 0.71 11.81 4.71
CA ASN A 122 0.32 12.81 3.72
C ASN A 122 1.50 13.06 2.76
N PRO A 123 1.36 12.77 1.45
CA PRO A 123 2.36 13.17 0.48
C PRO A 123 2.24 14.67 0.18
N PRO A 124 3.34 15.38 -0.08
CA PRO A 124 3.28 16.73 -0.62
C PRO A 124 2.62 16.71 -2.01
N VAL A 125 1.83 17.76 -2.28
CA VAL A 125 1.17 17.99 -3.56
C VAL A 125 2.23 18.29 -4.61
N ALA A 126 2.56 17.33 -5.47
CA ALA A 126 3.39 17.57 -6.64
C ALA A 126 2.58 18.39 -7.66
N THR A 127 3.02 19.63 -7.87
CA THR A 127 2.55 20.52 -8.93
C THR A 127 3.56 20.42 -10.06
N GLY A 128 3.20 19.80 -11.19
CA GLY A 128 4.15 19.49 -12.26
C GLY A 128 3.52 19.34 -13.65
N ASN A 129 3.63 20.44 -14.40
CA ASN A 129 3.66 20.63 -15.86
C ASN A 129 2.45 20.29 -16.77
N THR A 130 1.97 21.38 -17.37
CA THR A 130 1.06 21.52 -18.51
C THR A 130 1.62 20.90 -19.80
N GLY A 131 1.05 19.77 -20.21
CA GLY A 131 1.17 19.21 -21.55
C GLY A 131 0.32 17.95 -21.69
N GLY A 132 -0.78 18.02 -22.44
CA GLY A 132 -1.58 16.88 -22.95
C GLY A 132 -2.35 15.99 -21.95
N TYR A 133 -1.96 15.94 -20.68
CA TYR A 133 -2.41 14.90 -19.73
C TYR A 133 -2.94 15.47 -18.41
N ALA A 134 -3.75 16.52 -18.46
CA ALA A 134 -4.36 17.11 -17.26
C ALA A 134 -5.25 16.12 -16.46
N TRP A 135 -5.70 15.03 -17.09
CA TRP A 135 -6.52 13.98 -16.48
C TRP A 135 -5.70 12.93 -15.70
N GLU A 136 -4.40 12.81 -15.97
CA GLU A 136 -3.50 11.84 -15.36
C GLU A 136 -3.44 11.91 -13.82
N PRO A 137 -3.36 13.09 -13.16
CA PRO A 137 -3.44 13.16 -11.71
C PRO A 137 -4.80 12.68 -11.15
N ALA A 138 -5.91 12.88 -11.88
CA ALA A 138 -7.21 12.37 -11.47
C ALA A 138 -7.27 10.83 -11.61
N PHE A 139 -6.67 10.29 -12.66
CA PHE A 139 -6.57 8.86 -12.90
C PHE A 139 -5.73 8.15 -11.82
N HIS A 140 -4.56 8.67 -11.45
CA HIS A 140 -3.76 8.07 -10.38
C HIS A 140 -4.49 8.02 -9.04
N ARG A 141 -5.31 9.04 -8.71
CA ARG A 141 -6.16 9.03 -7.51
C ARG A 141 -7.24 7.95 -7.59
N ALA A 142 -7.89 7.79 -8.74
CA ALA A 142 -8.91 6.75 -8.94
C ALA A 142 -8.31 5.33 -8.86
N VAL A 143 -7.11 5.13 -9.41
CA VAL A 143 -6.36 3.88 -9.29
C VAL A 143 -5.98 3.60 -7.84
N ALA A 144 -5.55 4.61 -7.07
CA ALA A 144 -5.24 4.48 -5.65
C ALA A 144 -6.48 4.07 -4.82
N GLN A 145 -7.66 4.63 -5.13
CA GLN A 145 -8.92 4.21 -4.52
C GLN A 145 -9.25 2.73 -4.81
N CYS A 146 -8.95 2.24 -6.02
CA CYS A 146 -9.13 0.81 -6.29
C CYS A 146 -8.18 -0.09 -5.47
N ARG A 147 -7.03 0.42 -5.02
CA ARG A 147 -6.08 -0.34 -4.19
C ARG A 147 -6.51 -0.47 -2.73
N THR A 148 -7.49 0.33 -2.26
CA THR A 148 -8.06 0.19 -0.91
C THR A 148 -9.13 -0.89 -0.82
N LEU A 149 -9.62 -1.37 -1.96
CA LEU A 149 -10.58 -2.48 -2.02
C LEU A 149 -9.90 -3.84 -1.77
N GLY A 150 -10.73 -4.85 -1.50
CA GLY A 150 -10.27 -6.22 -1.33
C GLY A 150 -9.67 -6.81 -2.61
N PHE A 151 -9.00 -7.94 -2.46
CA PHE A 151 -8.28 -8.62 -3.55
C PHE A 151 -9.19 -8.94 -4.74
N PHE A 152 -10.45 -9.32 -4.48
CA PHE A 152 -11.40 -9.74 -5.50
C PHE A 152 -12.11 -8.57 -6.19
N GLU A 153 -12.31 -7.44 -5.52
CA GLU A 153 -12.97 -6.25 -6.07
C GLU A 153 -11.99 -5.32 -6.81
N ARG A 154 -10.71 -5.37 -6.46
CA ARG A 154 -9.65 -4.57 -7.08
C ARG A 154 -9.56 -4.74 -8.62
N PRO A 155 -9.53 -5.95 -9.21
CA PRO A 155 -9.39 -6.09 -10.67
C PRO A 155 -10.56 -5.50 -11.45
N THR A 156 -11.79 -5.61 -10.93
CA THR A 156 -12.97 -5.04 -11.58
C THR A 156 -12.99 -3.51 -11.49
N CYS A 157 -12.59 -2.95 -10.35
CA CYS A 157 -12.40 -1.50 -10.18
C CYS A 157 -11.34 -0.94 -11.13
N LEU A 158 -10.16 -1.58 -11.17
CA LEU A 158 -9.06 -1.15 -12.05
C LEU A 158 -9.44 -1.25 -13.53
N GLY A 159 -10.16 -2.30 -13.94
CA GLY A 159 -10.67 -2.44 -15.30
C GLY A 159 -11.58 -1.26 -15.68
N ARG A 160 -12.56 -0.93 -14.83
CA ARG A 160 -13.49 0.18 -15.06
C ARG A 160 -12.78 1.54 -15.17
N VAL A 161 -11.87 1.84 -14.24
CA VAL A 161 -11.11 3.09 -14.23
C VAL A 161 -10.23 3.20 -15.48
N ARG A 162 -9.54 2.11 -15.87
CA ARG A 162 -8.73 2.11 -17.09
C ARG A 162 -9.58 2.32 -18.35
N GLU A 163 -10.75 1.71 -18.46
CA GLU A 163 -11.66 1.95 -19.59
C GLU A 163 -12.08 3.43 -19.66
N GLN A 164 -12.41 4.03 -18.52
CA GLN A 164 -12.88 5.43 -18.43
C GLN A 164 -11.79 6.46 -18.76
N TYR A 165 -10.53 6.18 -18.42
CA TYR A 165 -9.43 7.14 -18.62
C TYR A 165 -8.53 6.78 -19.81
N CYS A 166 -8.09 5.54 -19.94
CA CYS A 166 -7.16 5.14 -21.01
C CYS A 166 -7.83 5.09 -22.39
N GLY A 167 -9.12 4.72 -22.46
CA GLY A 167 -9.90 4.67 -23.69
C GLY A 167 -10.10 6.05 -24.34
N PRO A 168 -10.81 6.98 -23.68
CA PRO A 168 -11.10 8.31 -24.24
C PRO A 168 -9.84 9.14 -24.54
N ASN A 169 -8.75 8.92 -23.81
CA ASN A 169 -7.51 9.68 -23.96
C ASN A 169 -6.45 8.98 -24.83
N ASN A 170 -6.79 7.89 -25.52
CA ASN A 170 -5.87 7.13 -26.39
C ASN A 170 -4.52 6.80 -25.71
N ALA A 171 -4.58 6.41 -24.45
CA ALA A 171 -3.41 6.26 -23.57
C ALA A 171 -3.00 4.80 -23.33
N TRP A 172 -3.73 3.83 -23.89
CA TRP A 172 -3.32 2.42 -23.92
C TRP A 172 -1.89 2.27 -24.47
N GLY A 173 -1.02 1.59 -23.73
CA GLY A 173 0.40 1.41 -24.09
C GLY A 173 1.29 2.65 -23.99
N LYS A 174 0.74 3.84 -23.75
CA LYS A 174 1.51 5.11 -23.67
C LYS A 174 1.76 5.54 -22.23
N VAL A 175 0.82 5.26 -21.34
CA VAL A 175 0.89 5.62 -19.91
C VAL A 175 1.16 4.36 -19.11
N LYS A 176 2.10 4.43 -18.15
CA LYS A 176 2.60 3.28 -17.36
C LYS A 176 1.50 2.39 -16.77
N ASP A 177 0.39 2.99 -16.35
CA ASP A 177 -0.73 2.30 -15.69
C ASP A 177 -1.80 1.77 -16.66
N CYS A 178 -1.66 2.04 -17.97
CA CYS A 178 -2.51 1.55 -19.05
C CYS A 178 -1.77 0.43 -19.83
N PRO A 179 -2.16 -0.85 -19.72
CA PRO A 179 -1.51 -1.92 -20.48
C PRO A 179 -1.68 -1.75 -21.99
N GLU A 180 -0.81 -2.38 -22.78
CA GLU A 180 -1.04 -2.54 -24.22
C GLU A 180 -2.23 -3.48 -24.46
N ARG A 181 -3.08 -3.15 -25.43
CA ARG A 181 -4.27 -3.91 -25.81
C ARG A 181 -4.05 -4.56 -27.17
#